data_AF-A0A5C7LKU9-F1
#
_entry.id   AF-A0A5C7LKU9-F1
#
_cell.length_a   1.000
_cell.length_b   1.000
_cell.length_c   1.000
_cell.angle_alpha   90.00
_cell.angle_beta   90.00
_cell.angle_gamma   90.00
#
_symmetry.space_group_name_H-M   'P 1'
#
loop_
_entity.id
_entity.type
_entity.pdbx_description
1 polymer ?
#
loop_
_entity_poly.entity_id
_entity_poly.type
_entity_poly.pdbx_seq_one_letter_code
_entity_poly.pdbx_strand_id
1 'polypeptide(L)'
;MASYTFSQDYTETKNVYAVIHNSAGNVFDFSDNTFKAIGSATTPYAACTEQTSGGGSGKSAYTVTINLALLNKTLDTSRFWITLYERAGGSPAPLTD
;
A
#
# COMPACT_ATOMS: atom_id res chain seq x y z
N MET A 1 -16.15 -3.97 10.12
CA MET A 1 -14.85 -3.27 10.21
C MET A 1 -14.69 -2.46 8.92
N ALA A 2 -14.35 -1.17 8.99
CA ALA A 2 -14.26 -0.35 7.79
C ALA A 2 -12.89 -0.54 7.12
N SER A 3 -12.89 -0.93 5.85
CA SER A 3 -11.69 -1.06 5.03
C SER A 3 -11.81 -0.20 3.78
N TYR A 4 -10.68 0.26 3.28
CA TYR A 4 -10.61 0.89 1.98
C TYR A 4 -9.69 0.08 1.07
N THR A 5 -10.15 -0.20 -0.13
CA THR A 5 -9.41 -0.98 -1.13
C THR A 5 -9.06 -0.07 -2.29
N PHE A 6 -7.77 -0.01 -2.62
CA PHE A 6 -7.27 0.68 -3.79
C PHE A 6 -6.73 -0.35 -4.78
N SER A 7 -7.08 -0.21 -6.06
CA SER A 7 -6.66 -1.13 -7.12
C SER A 7 -6.24 -0.35 -8.36
N GLN A 8 -5.17 -0.81 -9.02
CA GLN A 8 -4.68 -0.24 -10.26
C GLN A 8 -4.31 -1.35 -11.25
N ASP A 9 -4.81 -1.22 -12.48
CA ASP A 9 -4.49 -2.13 -13.57
C ASP A 9 -3.17 -1.76 -14.25
N TYR A 10 -2.40 -2.78 -14.61
CA TYR A 10 -1.18 -2.72 -15.41
C TYR A 10 -1.23 -3.74 -16.56
N THR A 11 -0.52 -3.46 -17.64
CA THR A 11 -0.46 -4.31 -18.86
C THR A 11 0.63 -5.38 -18.81
N GLU A 12 1.29 -5.54 -17.67
CA GLU A 12 2.30 -6.55 -17.41
C GLU A 12 2.41 -6.77 -15.89
N THR A 13 3.01 -7.90 -15.49
CA THR A 13 3.31 -8.16 -14.09
C THR A 13 4.34 -7.15 -13.58
N LYS A 14 3.99 -6.43 -12.51
CA LYS A 14 4.77 -5.42 -11.81
C LYS A 14 5.03 -5.81 -10.36
N ASN A 15 6.00 -5.15 -9.76
CA ASN A 15 6.13 -5.06 -8.32
C ASN A 15 5.57 -3.72 -7.86
N VAL A 16 4.38 -3.74 -7.26
CA VAL A 16 3.69 -2.54 -6.81
C VAL A 16 3.61 -2.54 -5.28
N TYR A 17 3.95 -1.41 -4.68
CA TYR A 17 3.80 -1.18 -3.25
C TYR A 17 3.06 0.12 -3.01
N ALA A 18 2.31 0.17 -1.90
CA ALA A 18 1.56 1.33 -1.47
C ALA A 18 2.24 2.00 -0.28
N VAL A 19 2.31 3.33 -0.31
CA VAL A 19 2.71 4.16 0.83
C VAL A 19 1.52 5.02 1.22
N ILE A 20 1.23 5.09 2.51
CA ILE A 20 0.16 5.91 3.07
C ILE A 20 0.79 7.14 3.68
N HIS A 21 0.36 8.31 3.24
CA HIS A 21 0.84 9.59 3.76
C HIS A 21 -0.26 10.29 4.53
N ASN A 22 0.09 10.99 5.60
CA ASN A 22 -0.81 11.95 6.24
C ASN A 22 -0.59 13.37 5.70
N SER A 23 -1.48 14.28 6.08
CA SER A 23 -1.39 15.71 5.74
C SER A 23 -0.10 16.41 6.15
N ALA A 24 0.63 15.88 7.15
CA ALA A 24 1.92 16.41 7.59
C ALA A 24 3.11 15.90 6.75
N GLY A 25 2.88 15.03 5.75
CA GLY A 25 3.93 14.45 4.92
C GLY A 25 4.62 13.22 5.54
N ASN A 26 4.16 12.75 6.69
CA ASN A 26 4.64 11.52 7.33
C ASN A 26 4.08 10.30 6.62
N VAL A 27 4.82 9.19 6.69
CA VAL A 27 4.40 7.88 6.18
C VAL A 27 3.88 7.01 7.31
N PHE A 28 2.89 6.16 7.00
CA PHE A 28 2.40 5.17 7.94
C PHE A 28 3.41 4.02 8.07
N ASP A 29 3.80 3.73 9.30
CA ASP A 29 4.67 2.61 9.63
C ASP A 29 3.81 1.39 10.00
N PHE A 30 3.80 0.38 9.13
CA PHE A 30 2.97 -0.81 9.30
C PHE A 30 3.45 -1.73 10.43
N SER A 31 4.66 -1.54 10.96
CA SER A 31 5.16 -2.34 12.09
C SER A 31 4.51 -1.97 13.42
N ASP A 32 4.15 -0.70 13.62
CA ASP A 32 3.57 -0.21 14.88
C ASP A 32 2.30 0.64 14.72
N ASN A 33 1.84 0.83 13.49
CA ASN A 33 0.63 1.55 13.13
C ASN A 33 0.65 3.04 13.53
N THR A 34 1.78 3.71 13.30
CA THR A 34 1.93 5.16 13.57
C THR A 34 2.48 5.92 12.36
N PHE A 35 2.19 7.23 12.29
CA PHE A 35 2.75 8.09 11.24
C PHE A 35 4.10 8.68 11.68
N LYS A 36 5.13 8.49 10.86
CA LYS A 36 6.51 8.92 11.12
C LYS A 36 7.15 9.59 9.91
N ALA A 37 8.23 10.32 10.12
CA ALA A 37 9.09 10.73 9.02
C ALA A 37 9.62 9.50 8.27
N ILE A 38 9.77 9.61 6.95
CA ILE A 38 10.14 8.46 6.09
C ILE A 38 11.43 7.75 6.52
N GLY A 39 12.44 8.49 6.98
CA GLY A 39 13.70 7.93 7.45
C GLY A 39 13.63 7.25 8.83
N SER A 40 12.50 7.36 9.53
CA SER A 40 12.27 6.80 10.86
C SER A 40 11.27 5.65 10.87
N ALA A 41 10.62 5.37 9.73
CA ALA A 41 9.68 4.27 9.59
C ALA A 41 10.41 2.97 9.25
N THR A 42 10.15 1.91 10.00
CA THR A 42 10.78 0.60 9.79
C THR A 42 10.08 -0.21 8.69
N THR A 43 8.77 -0.01 8.52
CA THR A 43 7.98 -0.64 7.46
C THR A 43 7.09 0.41 6.80
N PRO A 44 7.65 1.30 5.95
CA PRO A 44 6.93 2.46 5.40
C PRO A 44 6.00 2.13 4.21
N TYR A 45 5.87 0.85 3.83
CA TYR A 45 5.09 0.44 2.67
C TYR A 45 4.38 -0.89 2.92
N ALA A 46 3.28 -1.09 2.19
CA ALA A 46 2.59 -2.37 2.07
C ALA A 46 2.73 -2.89 0.63
N ALA A 47 3.10 -4.15 0.46
CA ALA A 47 3.10 -4.78 -0.85
C ALA A 47 1.65 -4.91 -1.37
N CYS A 48 1.43 -4.59 -2.64
CA CYS A 48 0.13 -4.85 -3.28
C CYS A 48 0.05 -6.30 -3.71
N THR A 49 -1.13 -6.89 -3.60
CA THR A 49 -1.40 -8.23 -4.11
C THR A 49 -1.79 -8.13 -5.58
N GLU A 50 -1.10 -8.88 -6.44
CA GLU A 50 -1.51 -9.06 -7.83
C GLU A 50 -2.80 -9.88 -7.88
N GLN A 51 -3.75 -9.43 -8.69
CA GLN A 51 -5.02 -10.08 -8.97
C GLN A 51 -5.19 -10.15 -10.49
N THR A 52 -5.89 -11.17 -10.96
CA THR A 52 -6.26 -11.25 -12.38
C THR A 52 -7.20 -10.09 -12.71
N SER A 53 -6.80 -9.21 -13.63
CA SER A 53 -7.69 -8.13 -14.08
C SER A 53 -8.78 -8.71 -14.99
N GLY A 54 -10.00 -8.17 -14.91
CA GLY A 54 -11.15 -8.63 -15.72
C GLY A 54 -11.02 -8.39 -17.23
N GLY A 55 -9.91 -7.82 -17.70
CA GLY A 55 -9.71 -7.35 -19.07
C GLY A 55 -8.98 -8.31 -20.04
N GLY A 56 -8.74 -9.57 -19.66
CA GLY A 56 -8.11 -10.59 -20.52
C GLY A 56 -6.61 -10.81 -20.27
N SER A 57 -6.01 -11.72 -21.05
CA SER A 57 -4.63 -12.18 -20.90
C SER A 57 -3.63 -11.01 -20.96
N GLY A 58 -2.74 -10.93 -19.96
CA GLY A 58 -1.69 -9.88 -19.88
C GLY A 58 -2.08 -8.62 -19.10
N LYS A 59 -3.19 -8.62 -18.35
CA LYS A 59 -3.54 -7.52 -17.44
C LYS A 59 -3.55 -7.99 -15.99
N SER A 60 -2.82 -7.25 -15.16
CA SER A 60 -2.68 -7.53 -13.73
C SER A 60 -3.20 -6.34 -12.93
N ALA A 61 -4.13 -6.60 -12.01
CA ALA A 61 -4.67 -5.61 -11.09
C ALA A 61 -3.91 -5.70 -9.76
N TYR A 62 -3.29 -4.61 -9.32
CA TYR A 62 -2.56 -4.59 -8.05
C TYR A 62 -3.42 -3.92 -6.99
N THR A 63 -3.74 -4.67 -5.94
CA THR A 63 -4.70 -4.26 -4.93
C THR A 63 -4.05 -4.19 -3.56
N VAL A 64 -4.36 -3.13 -2.82
CA VAL A 64 -4.05 -3.01 -1.39
C VAL A 64 -5.33 -2.74 -0.63
N THR A 65 -5.54 -3.48 0.46
CA THR A 65 -6.66 -3.27 1.38
C THR A 65 -6.14 -2.77 2.70
N ILE A 66 -6.65 -1.62 3.14
CA ILE A 66 -6.21 -0.97 4.37
C ILE A 66 -7.35 -1.01 5.38
N ASN A 67 -7.04 -1.49 6.57
CA ASN A 67 -7.94 -1.42 7.71
C ASN A 67 -7.93 0.00 8.29
N LEU A 68 -9.04 0.72 8.14
CA LEU A 68 -9.14 2.11 8.61
C LEU A 68 -9.04 2.21 10.14
N ALA A 69 -9.31 1.13 10.87
CA ALA A 69 -9.15 1.11 12.33
C ALA A 69 -7.67 1.18 12.76
N LEU A 70 -6.74 0.74 11.90
CA LEU A 70 -5.30 0.84 12.16
C LEU A 70 -4.75 2.24 11.88
N LEU A 71 -5.35 2.95 10.92
CA LEU A 71 -4.99 4.34 10.61
C LEU A 71 -5.51 5.34 11.66
N ASN A 72 -6.57 4.99 12.38
CA ASN A 72 -7.37 5.93 13.18
C ASN A 72 -6.99 6.04 14.67
N LYS A 73 -5.77 5.70 15.09
CA LYS A 73 -5.43 5.77 16.53
C LYS A 73 -4.99 7.15 17.01
N THR A 74 -4.49 8.01 16.13
CA THR A 74 -3.92 9.32 16.52
C THR A 74 -4.15 10.42 15.49
N LEU A 75 -4.83 10.15 14.38
CA LEU A 75 -5.15 11.16 13.40
C LEU A 75 -6.32 12.00 13.93
N ASP A 76 -6.07 13.28 14.25
CA ASP A 76 -7.10 14.32 14.14
C ASP A 76 -7.82 14.17 12.81
N THR A 77 -9.05 14.66 12.65
CA THR A 77 -9.85 14.55 11.42
C THR A 77 -9.04 15.00 10.18
N SER A 78 -8.27 14.08 9.60
CA SER A 78 -7.17 14.43 8.72
C SER A 78 -7.14 13.47 7.56
N ARG A 79 -6.88 14.09 6.42
CA ARG A 79 -6.83 13.41 5.13
C ARG A 79 -5.53 12.63 5.03
N PHE A 80 -5.64 11.37 4.65
CA PHE A 80 -4.51 10.59 4.16
C PHE A 80 -4.65 10.43 2.65
N TRP A 81 -3.53 10.15 1.98
CA TRP A 81 -3.53 9.69 0.60
C TRP A 81 -2.66 8.45 0.48
N ILE A 82 -3.03 7.61 -0.50
CA ILE A 82 -2.33 6.39 -0.83
C ILE A 82 -1.64 6.63 -2.16
N THR A 83 -0.33 6.40 -2.21
CA THR A 83 0.45 6.47 -3.44
C THR A 83 0.94 5.07 -3.78
N LEU A 84 0.70 4.62 -5.00
CA LEU A 84 1.30 3.40 -5.53
C LEU A 84 2.63 3.73 -6.20
N TYR A 85 3.62 2.89 -5.94
CA TYR A 85 4.94 2.97 -6.54
C TYR A 85 5.29 1.64 -7.19
N GLU A 86 5.99 1.73 -8.31
CA GLU A 86 6.61 0.59 -8.97
C GLU A 86 8.04 0.44 -8.50
N ARG A 87 8.45 -0.78 -8.13
CA ARG A 87 9.85 -1.09 -7.83
C ARG A 87 10.50 -1.74 -9.04
N ALA A 88 11.63 -1.21 -9.48
CA ALA A 88 12.51 -1.91 -10.41
C ALA A 88 13.07 -3.17 -9.73
N GLY A 89 12.86 -4.35 -10.33
CA GLY A 89 13.47 -5.61 -9.87
C GLY A 89 12.55 -6.72 -9.33
N GLY A 90 11.26 -6.75 -9.70
CA GLY A 90 10.36 -7.88 -9.36
C GLY A 90 9.90 -7.90 -7.90
N SER A 91 8.73 -8.49 -7.63
CA SER A 91 8.09 -8.54 -6.29
C SER A 91 9.07 -9.04 -5.23
N PRO A 92 9.07 -8.54 -3.96
CA PRO A 92 9.66 -9.34 -2.90
C PRO A 92 9.00 -10.71 -2.99
N ALA A 93 9.82 -11.77 -3.02
CA ALA A 93 9.28 -13.11 -2.99
C ALA A 93 8.28 -13.20 -1.84
N PRO A 94 7.09 -13.82 -2.04
CA PRO A 94 6.23 -14.13 -0.91
C PRO A 94 7.12 -14.84 0.12
N LEU A 95 7.08 -14.37 1.38
CA LEU A 95 7.71 -15.10 2.47
C LEU A 95 7.15 -16.52 2.37
N THR A 96 8.02 -17.45 1.98
CA THR A 96 7.68 -18.85 1.86
C THR A 96 7.13 -19.33 3.19
N ASP A 97 6.02 -20.06 3.12
CA ASP A 97 5.33 -20.82 4.17
C ASP A 97 6.28 -21.33 5.27
#